data_AF-A0AAN7C1D3-F1
#
_entry.id   AF-A0AAN7C1D3-F1
#
_cell.length_a   1.000
_cell.length_b   1.000
_cell.length_c   1.000
_cell.angle_alpha   90.00
_cell.angle_beta   90.00
_cell.angle_gamma   90.00
#
_symmetry.space_group_name_H-M   'P 1'
#
loop_
_entity.id
_entity.type
_entity.pdbx_description
1 polymer ?
#
loop_
_entity_poly.entity_id
_entity_poly.type
_entity_poly.pdbx_seq_one_letter_code
_entity_poly.pdbx_strand_id
1 'polypeptide(L)'
;MEIPPFVHLPEYPFVICKECRFACVANEVPSHLRNHHDSVKAQERAQIARTVTDIPGIIHSQAQLRGFADPPATTEPTPFIAPPQANGLRCDTCGYIARRGGNVVKRAKQERTLPWTAGIRCQRFFPTRAGSQWFEVGRGSEVPSVGAVEVAKETVEQRITRIHQAQAQRFKTRSRQVIEAGDDRPRRTRGYGASGGRSIYRG
;
A
#
# COMPACT_ATOMS: atom_id res chain seq x y z
N MET A 1 -17.34 18.42 2.73
CA MET A 1 -18.46 17.66 3.36
C MET A 1 -17.92 16.31 3.82
N GLU A 2 -18.15 15.93 5.08
CA GLU A 2 -17.67 14.66 5.64
C GLU A 2 -18.73 13.56 5.49
N ILE A 3 -18.36 12.40 4.95
CA ILE A 3 -19.23 11.23 4.76
C ILE A 3 -18.41 9.96 5.06
N PRO A 4 -18.11 9.67 6.35
CA PRO A 4 -17.15 8.63 6.71
C PRO A 4 -17.37 7.29 6.00
N PRO A 5 -16.31 6.63 5.50
CA PRO A 5 -14.87 6.99 5.59
C PRO A 5 -14.41 8.05 4.55
N PHE A 6 -15.34 8.63 3.80
CA PHE A 6 -15.06 9.59 2.75
C PHE A 6 -15.10 11.05 3.22
N VAL A 7 -14.46 11.90 2.44
CA VAL A 7 -14.59 13.35 2.45
C VAL A 7 -14.81 13.85 1.02
N HIS A 8 -15.73 14.79 0.85
CA HIS A 8 -15.93 15.53 -0.40
C HIS A 8 -15.30 16.91 -0.26
N LEU A 9 -14.33 17.19 -1.12
CA LEU A 9 -13.71 18.50 -1.28
C LEU A 9 -14.42 19.21 -2.43
N PRO A 10 -15.01 20.40 -2.24
CA PRO A 10 -15.82 21.07 -3.26
C PRO A 10 -15.04 21.43 -4.54
N GLU A 11 -13.71 21.44 -4.48
CA GLU A 11 -12.82 21.67 -5.61
C GLU A 11 -12.78 20.48 -6.59
N TYR A 12 -13.25 19.31 -6.17
CA TYR A 12 -13.19 18.08 -6.96
C TYR A 12 -14.56 17.41 -7.07
N PRO A 13 -14.94 16.90 -8.26
CA PRO A 13 -16.25 16.29 -8.48
C PRO A 13 -16.27 14.81 -8.07
N PHE A 14 -15.57 14.43 -7.00
CA PHE A 14 -15.48 13.05 -6.51
C PHE A 14 -15.19 13.05 -5.00
N VAL A 15 -15.39 11.89 -4.36
CA VAL A 15 -15.09 11.72 -2.94
C VAL A 15 -13.72 11.08 -2.73
N ILE A 16 -13.07 11.37 -1.61
CA ILE A 16 -11.77 10.81 -1.24
C ILE A 16 -11.95 9.93 -0.01
N CYS A 17 -11.54 8.67 -0.09
CA CYS A 17 -11.51 7.79 1.09
C CYS A 17 -10.29 8.15 1.95
N LYS A 18 -10.50 8.55 3.20
CA LYS A 18 -9.42 8.99 4.10
C LYS A 18 -8.52 7.85 4.55
N GLU A 19 -9.06 6.63 4.64
CA GLU A 19 -8.32 5.44 5.05
C GLU A 19 -7.50 4.86 3.90
N CYS A 20 -8.12 4.70 2.72
CA CYS A 20 -7.44 4.14 1.55
C CYS A 20 -6.57 5.17 0.80
N ARG A 21 -6.79 6.47 1.04
CA ARG A 21 -6.03 7.60 0.49
C ARG A 21 -6.08 7.72 -1.03
N PHE A 22 -7.27 7.50 -1.61
CA PHE A 22 -7.53 7.72 -3.03
C PHE A 22 -8.97 8.18 -3.28
N ALA A 23 -9.18 8.77 -4.45
CA ALA A 23 -10.47 9.23 -4.94
C ALA A 23 -11.34 8.08 -5.45
N CYS A 24 -12.65 8.25 -5.33
CA CYS A 24 -13.67 7.30 -5.76
C CYS A 24 -14.83 8.06 -6.43
N VAL A 25 -15.29 7.59 -7.59
CA VAL A 25 -16.50 8.12 -8.25
C VAL A 25 -17.75 7.53 -7.60
N ALA A 26 -18.90 8.20 -7.71
CA ALA A 26 -20.09 7.86 -6.93
C ALA A 26 -20.52 6.37 -7.07
N ASN A 27 -20.51 5.83 -8.30
CA ASN A 27 -20.96 4.44 -8.53
C ASN A 27 -19.94 3.39 -8.05
N GLU A 28 -18.70 3.78 -7.77
CA GLU A 28 -17.68 2.88 -7.23
C GLU A 28 -17.72 2.77 -5.71
N VAL A 29 -18.35 3.74 -5.02
CA VAL A 29 -18.43 3.80 -3.55
C VAL A 29 -18.97 2.51 -2.91
N PRO A 30 -20.07 1.89 -3.37
CA PRO A 30 -20.56 0.65 -2.77
C PRO A 30 -19.55 -0.49 -2.90
N SER A 31 -18.92 -0.63 -4.08
CA SER A 31 -17.95 -1.70 -4.33
C SER A 31 -16.66 -1.46 -3.54
N HIS A 32 -16.21 -0.20 -3.44
CA HIS A 32 -15.09 0.21 -2.59
C HIS A 32 -15.32 -0.18 -1.14
N LEU A 33 -16.47 0.22 -0.56
CA LEU A 33 -16.83 -0.09 0.82
C LEU A 33 -16.85 -1.59 1.07
N ARG A 34 -17.44 -2.38 0.17
CA ARG A 34 -17.48 -3.85 0.31
C ARG A 34 -16.10 -4.50 0.30
N ASN A 35 -15.15 -3.97 -0.48
CA ASN A 35 -13.85 -4.60 -0.69
C ASN A 35 -12.76 -4.11 0.28
N HIS A 36 -12.92 -2.91 0.85
CA HIS A 36 -11.90 -2.24 1.68
C HIS A 36 -12.38 -1.85 3.08
N HIS A 37 -13.70 -1.89 3.33
CA HIS A 37 -14.32 -1.53 4.61
C HIS A 37 -15.38 -2.58 4.99
N ASP A 38 -14.90 -3.79 5.26
CA ASP A 38 -15.68 -4.97 5.64
C ASP A 38 -16.51 -4.79 6.93
N SER A 39 -16.17 -3.81 7.77
CA SER A 39 -16.97 -3.41 8.93
C SER A 39 -18.26 -2.65 8.57
N VAL A 40 -18.35 -2.04 7.38
CA VAL A 40 -19.50 -1.22 6.97
C VAL A 40 -20.65 -2.11 6.50
N LYS A 41 -21.76 -2.04 7.23
CA LYS A 41 -22.94 -2.90 6.99
C LYS A 41 -23.65 -2.54 5.70
N ALA A 42 -24.46 -3.46 5.17
CA ALA A 42 -25.16 -3.28 3.90
C ALA A 42 -26.08 -2.04 3.87
N GLN A 43 -26.83 -1.80 4.95
CA GLN A 43 -27.70 -0.62 5.07
C GLN A 43 -26.89 0.68 5.11
N GLU A 44 -25.83 0.72 5.91
CA GLU A 44 -24.95 1.88 6.04
C GLU A 44 -24.24 2.19 4.72
N ARG A 45 -23.73 1.18 4.03
CA ARG A 45 -23.17 1.31 2.68
C ARG A 45 -24.18 1.91 1.68
N ALA A 46 -25.43 1.46 1.73
CA ALA A 46 -26.48 2.00 0.87
C ALA A 46 -26.78 3.47 1.21
N GLN A 47 -26.77 3.84 2.49
CA GLN A 47 -26.94 5.23 2.92
C GLN A 47 -25.78 6.11 2.44
N ILE A 48 -24.53 5.69 2.65
CA ILE A 48 -23.34 6.42 2.19
C ILE A 48 -23.38 6.62 0.68
N ALA A 49 -23.71 5.56 -0.08
CA ALA A 49 -23.79 5.63 -1.53
C ALA A 49 -24.85 6.64 -2.02
N ARG A 50 -26.02 6.69 -1.36
CA ARG A 50 -27.06 7.69 -1.66
C ARG A 50 -26.55 9.10 -1.36
N THR A 51 -26.02 9.32 -0.17
CA THR A 51 -25.46 10.63 0.22
C THR A 51 -24.42 11.13 -0.78
N VAL A 52 -23.52 10.27 -1.26
CA VAL A 52 -22.51 10.64 -2.28
C VAL A 52 -23.15 10.93 -3.64
N THR A 53 -24.14 10.15 -4.04
CA THR A 53 -24.85 10.31 -5.33
C THR A 53 -25.64 11.62 -5.36
N ASP A 54 -26.15 12.07 -4.22
CA ASP A 54 -26.94 13.30 -4.11
C ASP A 54 -26.08 14.58 -4.05
N ILE A 55 -24.74 14.46 -4.04
CA ILE A 55 -23.84 15.63 -4.06
C ILE A 55 -23.96 16.33 -5.42
N PRO A 56 -24.28 17.65 -5.44
CA PRO A 56 -24.34 18.40 -6.69
C PRO A 56 -22.99 18.40 -7.43
N GLY A 57 -23.01 18.06 -8.72
CA GLY A 57 -21.82 18.07 -9.58
C GLY A 57 -20.89 16.85 -9.42
N ILE A 58 -21.30 15.83 -8.65
CA ILE A 58 -20.50 14.60 -8.49
C ILE A 58 -20.41 13.83 -9.81
N ILE A 59 -19.22 13.31 -10.11
CA ILE A 59 -19.01 12.37 -11.20
C ILE A 59 -19.42 10.97 -10.74
N HIS A 60 -20.31 10.35 -11.50
CA HIS A 60 -20.84 9.03 -11.19
C HIS A 60 -20.00 7.90 -11.79
N SER A 61 -19.31 8.14 -12.90
CA SER A 61 -18.64 7.07 -13.66
C SER A 61 -17.25 7.42 -14.18
N GLN A 62 -16.47 6.38 -14.49
CA GLN A 62 -15.16 6.51 -15.14
C GLN A 62 -15.25 7.16 -16.53
N ALA A 63 -16.40 7.08 -17.22
CA ALA A 63 -16.59 7.73 -18.51
C ALA A 63 -16.68 9.25 -18.36
N GLN A 64 -17.48 9.72 -17.39
CA GLN A 64 -17.57 11.14 -17.02
C GLN A 64 -16.22 11.66 -16.49
N LEU A 65 -15.48 10.84 -15.75
CA LEU A 65 -14.15 11.20 -15.24
C LEU A 65 -13.13 11.52 -16.35
N ARG A 66 -13.30 10.99 -17.57
CA ARG A 66 -12.38 11.31 -18.68
C ARG A 66 -12.36 12.79 -19.07
N GLY A 67 -13.43 13.52 -18.77
CA GLY A 67 -13.51 14.97 -19.01
C GLY A 67 -12.94 15.82 -17.86
N PHE A 68 -12.53 15.21 -16.75
CA PHE A 68 -11.94 15.93 -15.63
C PHE A 68 -10.51 16.37 -15.98
N ALA A 69 -10.25 17.66 -15.87
CA ALA A 69 -8.90 18.21 -16.00
C ALA A 69 -8.18 18.15 -14.65
N ASP A 70 -6.96 17.63 -14.66
CA ASP A 70 -6.10 17.61 -13.48
C ASP A 70 -5.81 19.04 -12.99
N PRO A 71 -5.66 19.25 -11.67
CA PRO A 71 -5.39 20.56 -11.11
C PRO A 71 -4.05 21.13 -11.61
N PRO A 72 -3.90 22.48 -11.68
CA PRO A 72 -2.67 23.12 -12.10
C PRO A 72 -1.46 22.71 -11.24
N ALA A 73 -0.26 22.73 -11.80
CA ALA A 73 0.97 22.33 -11.10
C ALA A 73 1.31 23.17 -9.85
N THR A 74 0.78 24.40 -9.77
CA THR A 74 0.91 25.30 -8.62
C THR A 74 -0.03 24.96 -7.47
N THR A 75 -0.95 24.01 -7.68
CA THR A 75 -1.89 23.59 -6.65
C THR A 75 -1.13 22.95 -5.49
N GLU A 76 -1.44 23.36 -4.27
CA GLU A 76 -0.89 22.74 -3.07
C GLU A 76 -1.29 21.25 -3.00
N PRO A 77 -0.50 20.41 -2.31
CA PRO A 77 -0.82 19.00 -2.18
C PRO A 77 -2.26 18.76 -1.70
N THR A 78 -3.02 18.00 -2.48
CA THR A 78 -4.41 17.68 -2.12
C THR A 78 -4.41 16.88 -0.82
N PRO A 79 -5.17 17.30 0.21
CA PRO A 79 -5.25 16.57 1.46
C PRO A 79 -5.97 15.22 1.28
N PHE A 80 -5.77 14.31 2.25
CA PHE A 80 -6.42 12.99 2.35
C PHE A 80 -6.09 11.95 1.27
N ILE A 81 -5.49 12.31 0.13
CA ILE A 81 -4.91 11.35 -0.81
C ILE A 81 -3.47 10.96 -0.40
N ALA A 82 -2.88 10.01 -1.13
CA ALA A 82 -1.49 9.62 -0.91
C ALA A 82 -0.55 10.85 -0.94
N PRO A 83 0.45 10.91 -0.04
CA PRO A 83 1.35 12.05 0.04
C PRO A 83 2.11 12.27 -1.27
N PRO A 84 2.51 13.53 -1.58
CA PRO A 84 3.31 13.82 -2.76
C PRO A 84 4.58 13.00 -2.84
N GLN A 85 4.91 12.55 -4.04
CA GLN A 85 6.11 11.77 -4.31
C GLN A 85 7.10 12.62 -5.09
N ALA A 86 8.36 12.63 -4.64
CA ALA A 86 9.43 13.46 -5.23
C ALA A 86 10.18 12.78 -6.40
N ASN A 87 9.70 11.64 -6.90
CA ASN A 87 10.37 10.86 -7.95
C ASN A 87 9.71 10.98 -9.32
N GLY A 88 8.94 12.05 -9.55
CA GLY A 88 8.29 12.33 -10.82
C GLY A 88 9.26 12.87 -11.88
N LEU A 89 8.91 12.62 -13.14
CA LEU A 89 9.57 13.09 -14.35
C LEU A 89 8.50 13.73 -15.25
N ARG A 90 8.55 15.05 -15.43
CA ARG A 90 7.62 15.77 -16.29
C ARG A 90 8.23 15.97 -17.68
N CYS A 91 7.45 15.73 -18.73
CA CYS A 91 7.79 16.12 -20.09
C CYS A 91 7.54 17.63 -20.26
N ASP A 92 8.55 18.40 -20.67
CA ASP A 92 8.39 19.86 -20.81
C ASP A 92 7.60 20.26 -22.09
N THR A 93 7.43 19.34 -23.03
CA THR A 93 6.65 19.58 -24.26
C THR A 93 5.15 19.38 -24.06
N CYS A 94 4.74 18.33 -23.35
CA CYS A 94 3.32 17.97 -23.21
C CYS A 94 2.81 17.90 -21.77
N GLY A 95 3.67 18.17 -20.78
CA GLY A 95 3.31 18.16 -19.35
C GLY A 95 3.12 16.77 -18.74
N TYR A 96 3.16 15.69 -19.52
CA TYR A 96 2.98 14.31 -19.03
C TYR A 96 3.97 13.96 -17.90
N ILE A 97 3.46 13.37 -16.82
CA ILE A 97 4.24 12.98 -15.65
C ILE A 97 4.37 11.46 -15.58
N ALA A 98 5.61 10.98 -15.71
CA ALA A 98 5.99 9.61 -15.40
C ALA A 98 6.61 9.54 -14.01
N ARG A 99 6.62 8.34 -13.40
CA ARG A 99 7.41 8.07 -12.21
C ARG A 99 8.55 7.11 -12.54
N ARG A 100 9.67 7.25 -11.84
CA ARG A 100 10.72 6.20 -11.84
C ARG A 100 10.20 4.96 -11.10
N GLY A 101 9.77 3.94 -11.85
CA GLY A 101 9.35 2.64 -11.33
C GLY A 101 8.62 1.77 -12.38
N GLY A 102 9.06 0.52 -12.55
CA GLY A 102 8.59 -0.44 -13.57
C GLY A 102 9.67 -0.72 -14.62
N ASN A 103 9.99 -2.02 -14.86
CA ASN A 103 11.14 -2.56 -15.62
C ASN A 103 12.21 -1.52 -16.00
N VAL A 104 12.75 -0.87 -14.95
CA VAL A 104 13.55 0.35 -15.02
C VAL A 104 14.82 0.09 -15.81
N VAL A 105 15.30 -1.16 -15.76
CA VAL A 105 16.46 -1.65 -16.49
C VAL A 105 16.30 -1.54 -18.02
N LYS A 106 15.11 -1.81 -18.57
CA LYS A 106 14.87 -1.68 -20.02
C LYS A 106 14.77 -0.23 -20.48
N ARG A 107 14.11 0.61 -19.67
CA ARG A 107 13.86 2.03 -20.01
C ARG A 107 15.06 2.93 -19.71
N ALA A 108 15.93 2.55 -18.78
CA ALA A 108 17.17 3.26 -18.44
C ALA A 108 18.27 3.08 -19.50
N LYS A 109 18.23 1.99 -20.27
CA LYS A 109 19.12 1.76 -21.42
C LYS A 109 18.74 2.57 -22.66
N GLN A 110 17.57 3.20 -22.66
CA GLN A 110 17.11 4.01 -23.77
C GLN A 110 17.70 5.42 -23.61
N GLU A 111 18.55 5.81 -24.55
CA GLU A 111 19.10 7.16 -24.60
C GLU A 111 17.95 8.15 -24.83
N ARG A 112 17.69 9.02 -23.85
CA ARG A 112 16.59 9.98 -23.91
C ARG A 112 17.15 11.31 -24.36
N THR A 113 17.06 11.59 -25.65
CA THR A 113 17.24 12.95 -26.17
C THR A 113 15.96 13.72 -25.91
N LEU A 114 15.66 14.10 -24.66
CA LEU A 114 14.36 14.71 -24.35
C LEU A 114 14.36 15.66 -23.14
N PRO A 115 13.51 16.70 -23.19
CA PRO A 115 13.37 17.74 -22.18
C PRO A 115 12.50 17.24 -21.00
N TRP A 116 13.13 16.54 -20.06
CA TRP A 116 12.46 16.06 -18.86
C TRP A 116 12.93 16.84 -17.64
N THR A 117 11.99 17.46 -16.93
CA THR A 117 12.25 18.01 -15.61
C THR A 117 12.12 16.89 -14.56
N ALA A 118 13.22 16.55 -13.90
CA ALA A 118 13.28 15.53 -12.86
C ALA A 118 13.08 16.12 -11.46
N GLY A 119 12.65 15.28 -10.51
CA GLY A 119 12.54 15.68 -9.11
C GLY A 119 11.25 16.43 -8.77
N ILE A 120 10.28 16.45 -9.69
CA ILE A 120 8.98 17.07 -9.44
C ILE A 120 8.21 16.29 -8.36
N ARG A 121 7.46 17.03 -7.54
CA ARG A 121 6.51 16.48 -6.57
C ARG A 121 5.21 16.20 -7.30
N CYS A 122 4.74 14.96 -7.27
CA CYS A 122 3.51 14.57 -7.94
C CYS A 122 2.59 13.75 -7.03
N GLN A 123 1.28 13.94 -7.22
CA GLN A 123 0.22 13.15 -6.60
C GLN A 123 -0.65 12.51 -7.68
N ARG A 124 -1.55 11.64 -7.22
CA ARG A 124 -2.53 10.97 -8.08
C ARG A 124 -3.79 10.72 -7.27
N PHE A 125 -4.94 10.97 -7.91
CA PHE A 125 -6.24 10.75 -7.31
C PHE A 125 -6.64 9.27 -7.30
N PHE A 126 -6.59 8.60 -8.45
CA PHE A 126 -7.13 7.25 -8.60
C PHE A 126 -6.01 6.22 -8.77
N PRO A 127 -6.11 5.03 -8.15
CA PRO A 127 -5.07 4.02 -8.24
C PRO A 127 -4.96 3.41 -9.65
N THR A 128 -6.08 3.34 -10.38
CA THR A 128 -6.20 2.70 -11.70
C THR A 128 -7.22 3.45 -12.59
N ARG A 129 -7.28 3.09 -13.88
CA ARG A 129 -8.27 3.56 -14.88
C ARG A 129 -8.14 5.05 -15.25
N ALA A 130 -9.24 5.70 -15.63
CA ALA A 130 -9.25 6.96 -16.35
C ALA A 130 -8.57 8.10 -15.57
N GLY A 131 -8.76 8.16 -14.26
CA GLY A 131 -8.14 9.18 -13.39
C GLY A 131 -6.79 8.78 -12.79
N SER A 132 -6.10 7.76 -13.31
CA SER A 132 -4.83 7.28 -12.75
C SER A 132 -3.59 8.07 -13.19
N GLN A 133 -3.80 9.25 -13.77
CA GLN A 133 -2.73 10.16 -14.17
C GLN A 133 -2.08 10.81 -12.94
N TRP A 134 -0.81 11.14 -13.09
CA TRP A 134 -0.05 11.89 -12.09
C TRP A 134 -0.13 13.37 -12.44
N PHE A 135 -0.35 14.20 -11.43
CA PHE A 135 -0.33 15.66 -11.55
C PHE A 135 0.74 16.24 -10.61
N GLU A 136 1.33 17.36 -11.03
CA GLU A 136 2.35 18.07 -10.26
C GLU A 136 1.69 18.89 -9.16
N VAL A 137 2.35 19.00 -8.01
CA VAL A 137 1.85 19.78 -6.87
C VAL A 137 2.95 20.62 -6.25
N GLY A 138 2.58 21.80 -5.76
CA GLY A 138 3.47 22.72 -5.05
C GLY A 138 4.56 23.33 -5.92
N ARG A 139 4.34 23.51 -7.23
CA ARG A 139 5.28 24.23 -8.09
C ARG A 139 5.40 25.68 -7.62
N GLY A 140 6.60 26.09 -7.23
CA GLY A 140 6.89 27.47 -6.76
C GLY A 140 6.80 27.65 -5.25
N SER A 141 6.31 26.65 -4.50
CA SER A 141 6.55 26.59 -3.06
C SER A 141 8.01 26.20 -2.86
N GLU A 142 8.88 27.20 -2.72
CA GLU A 142 10.26 27.03 -2.28
C GLU A 142 10.23 26.25 -0.97
N VAL A 143 10.55 24.96 -1.06
CA VAL A 143 10.99 24.20 0.10
C VAL A 143 12.50 24.27 0.04
N PRO A 144 13.18 24.75 1.10
CA PRO A 144 14.63 24.76 1.16
C PRO A 144 15.18 23.40 0.76
N SER A 145 16.17 23.41 -0.13
CA SER A 145 17.02 22.27 -0.39
C SER A 145 17.45 21.66 0.95
N VAL A 146 16.94 20.47 1.26
CA VAL A 146 17.49 19.45 2.16
C VAL A 146 18.69 19.94 3.00
N GLY A 147 18.37 20.66 4.08
CA GLY A 147 19.24 20.73 5.25
C GLY A 147 19.14 19.40 5.96
N ALA A 148 20.28 18.74 6.15
CA ALA A 148 20.45 17.44 6.77
C ALA A 148 19.58 17.27 8.03
N VAL A 149 18.60 16.38 7.97
CA VAL A 149 18.15 15.66 9.15
C VAL A 149 18.85 14.31 9.09
N GLU A 150 19.95 14.19 9.83
CA GLU A 150 20.62 12.93 10.10
C GLU A 150 19.68 12.03 10.90
N VAL A 151 18.81 11.30 10.20
CA VAL A 151 18.19 10.11 10.77
C VAL A 151 19.26 9.03 10.71
N ALA A 152 19.85 8.73 11.87
CA ALA A 152 20.81 7.65 12.05
C ALA A 152 20.31 6.38 11.34
N LYS A 153 20.95 6.02 10.23
CA LYS A 153 20.64 4.82 9.48
C LYS A 153 21.24 3.64 10.24
N GLU A 154 20.45 2.99 11.08
CA GLU A 154 20.79 1.67 11.59
C GLU A 154 20.94 0.72 10.40
N THR A 155 22.13 0.16 10.20
CA THR A 155 22.45 -0.70 9.05
C THR A 155 21.62 -1.98 9.13
N VAL A 156 21.26 -2.54 7.98
CA VAL A 156 20.55 -3.84 7.88
C VAL A 156 21.22 -4.92 8.72
N GLU A 157 22.55 -4.89 8.82
CA GLU A 157 23.37 -5.79 9.66
C GLU A 157 23.07 -5.67 11.16
N GLN A 158 22.86 -4.46 11.66
CA GLN A 158 22.53 -4.19 13.06
C GLN A 158 21.12 -4.69 13.39
N ARG A 159 20.17 -4.54 12.46
CA ARG A 159 18.83 -5.13 12.56
C ARG A 159 18.84 -6.66 12.57
N ILE A 160 19.61 -7.30 11.69
CA ILE A 160 19.74 -8.77 11.65
C ILE A 160 20.36 -9.31 12.94
N THR A 161 21.40 -8.64 13.45
CA THR A 161 22.09 -9.02 14.70
C THR A 161 21.14 -8.97 15.91
N ARG A 162 20.28 -7.95 16.00
CA ARG A 162 19.29 -7.83 17.08
C ARG A 162 18.25 -8.96 17.04
N ILE A 163 17.79 -9.35 15.84
CA ILE A 163 16.82 -10.44 15.68
C ILE A 163 17.45 -11.77 16.11
N HIS A 164 18.72 -12.03 15.75
CA HIS A 164 19.43 -13.24 16.14
C HIS A 164 19.66 -13.33 17.66
N GLN A 165 20.03 -12.21 18.32
CA GLN A 165 20.21 -12.20 19.78
C GLN A 165 18.89 -12.43 20.53
N ALA A 166 17.77 -11.87 20.04
CA ALA A 166 16.45 -12.08 20.62
C ALA A 166 15.96 -13.54 20.51
N GLN A 167 16.38 -14.26 19.46
CA GLN A 167 16.08 -15.69 19.30
C GLN A 167 16.99 -16.58 20.15
N ALA A 168 18.28 -16.23 20.30
CA ALA A 168 19.23 -16.99 21.12
C ALA A 168 18.89 -16.95 22.63
N GLN A 169 18.37 -15.83 23.14
CA GLN A 169 17.90 -15.73 24.52
C GLN A 169 16.66 -16.61 24.76
N ARG A 170 15.68 -16.57 23.85
CA ARG A 170 14.46 -17.40 23.91
C ARG A 170 14.77 -18.90 23.91
N PHE A 171 15.82 -19.33 23.21
CA PHE A 171 16.26 -20.73 23.22
C PHE A 171 16.86 -21.12 24.58
N LYS A 172 17.71 -20.26 25.17
CA LYS A 172 18.33 -20.50 26.48
C LYS A 172 17.33 -20.48 27.65
N THR A 173 16.29 -19.64 27.61
CA THR A 173 15.26 -19.61 28.68
C THR A 173 14.36 -20.85 28.64
N ARG A 174 14.13 -21.43 27.45
CA ARG A 174 13.28 -22.63 27.27
C ARG A 174 14.01 -23.93 27.65
N SER A 175 15.34 -23.97 27.56
CA SER A 175 16.15 -25.12 27.99
C SER A 175 16.48 -25.16 29.48
N ARG A 176 16.03 -24.18 30.28
CA ARG A 176 16.33 -24.10 31.73
C ARG A 176 15.14 -24.49 32.64
N GLN A 177 13.97 -24.81 32.07
CA GLN A 177 12.77 -25.24 32.82
C GLN A 177 12.44 -26.74 32.69
N VAL A 178 13.30 -27.55 32.06
CA VAL A 178 13.07 -29.01 31.91
C VAL A 178 14.24 -29.80 32.48
N ILE A 179 14.56 -29.59 33.77
CA ILE A 179 15.30 -30.56 34.60
C ILE A 179 14.78 -30.42 36.04
N GLU A 180 13.57 -30.91 36.33
CA GLU A 180 13.19 -31.26 37.71
C GLU A 180 12.05 -32.29 37.70
N ALA A 181 12.42 -33.56 37.86
CA ALA A 181 11.70 -34.63 38.57
C ALA A 181 12.33 -36.00 38.21
N GLY A 182 13.14 -36.55 39.13
CA GLY A 182 13.33 -38.01 39.26
C GLY A 182 12.05 -38.65 39.82
N ASP A 183 11.93 -39.96 40.04
CA ASP A 183 12.88 -41.07 40.10
C ASP A 183 12.08 -42.41 40.06
N ASP A 184 12.78 -43.54 39.94
CA ASP A 184 12.42 -44.92 40.34
C ASP A 184 11.45 -45.85 39.52
N ARG A 185 12.08 -46.67 38.64
CA ARG A 185 12.13 -48.17 38.46
C ARG A 185 10.99 -49.10 39.07
N PRO A 186 10.65 -50.35 38.58
CA PRO A 186 11.39 -51.41 37.82
C PRO A 186 10.68 -52.07 36.59
N ARG A 187 11.37 -52.54 35.52
CA ARG A 187 12.20 -53.75 35.22
C ARG A 187 11.44 -55.04 34.75
N ARG A 188 11.71 -55.40 33.47
CA ARG A 188 11.69 -56.73 32.76
C ARG A 188 10.32 -57.31 32.37
N THR A 189 10.11 -57.85 31.16
CA THR A 189 10.78 -58.97 30.44
C THR A 189 10.76 -58.79 28.90
N ARG A 190 11.86 -59.03 28.15
CA ARG A 190 12.22 -60.22 27.31
C ARG A 190 11.17 -60.75 26.32
N GLY A 191 11.49 -60.74 25.01
CA GLY A 191 11.04 -61.75 24.05
C GLY A 191 11.17 -61.36 22.56
N TYR A 192 12.08 -62.05 21.84
CA TYR A 192 12.09 -62.55 20.43
C TYR A 192 11.03 -62.00 19.44
N GLY A 193 11.26 -61.75 18.14
CA GLY A 193 12.21 -62.25 17.16
C GLY A 193 11.51 -62.27 15.77
N ALA A 194 12.31 -62.35 14.70
CA ALA A 194 11.98 -62.91 13.38
C ALA A 194 11.01 -62.17 12.40
N SER A 195 11.64 -61.62 11.35
CA SER A 195 11.42 -61.91 9.91
C SER A 195 10.01 -61.91 9.29
N GLY A 196 9.95 -61.30 8.10
CA GLY A 196 9.28 -61.92 6.95
C GLY A 196 8.15 -61.09 6.35
N GLY A 197 8.43 -60.42 5.23
CA GLY A 197 7.39 -59.85 4.39
C GLY A 197 6.57 -60.93 3.69
N ARG A 198 5.34 -60.58 3.32
CA ARG A 198 4.73 -61.01 2.06
C ARG A 198 3.54 -60.12 1.70
N SER A 199 3.68 -59.51 0.54
CA SER A 199 2.61 -59.07 -0.35
C SER A 199 1.57 -60.17 -0.54
N ILE A 200 0.28 -59.80 -0.54
CA ILE A 200 -0.67 -60.19 -1.61
C ILE A 200 -1.97 -59.36 -1.51
N TYR A 201 -2.32 -58.76 -2.65
CA TYR A 201 -3.64 -58.28 -3.03
C TYR A 201 -4.67 -59.42 -3.06
N ARG A 202 -5.93 -59.13 -2.74
CA ARG A 202 -7.13 -59.52 -3.52
C ARG A 202 -8.41 -59.02 -2.84
N GLY A 203 -9.33 -58.48 -3.64
CA GLY A 203 -10.70 -58.13 -3.25
C GLY A 203 -11.06 -56.73 -3.69
#